data_AF-D6RL99-F1
#
_entry.id   AF-D6RL99-F1
#
_cell.length_a   1.000
_cell.length_b   1.000
_cell.length_c   1.000
_cell.angle_alpha   90.00
_cell.angle_beta   90.00
_cell.angle_gamma   90.00
#
_symmetry.space_group_name_H-M   'P 1'
#
loop_
_entity.id
_entity.type
_entity.pdbx_description
1 polymer ?
#
loop_
_entity_poly.entity_id
_entity_poly.type
_entity_poly.pdbx_seq_one_letter_code
_entity_poly.pdbx_strand_id
1 'polypeptide(L)'
;MQRAEGQGYQDDAEEAHATFRSEVASFFESPISTILASVKEQILSAHRPIHSIFLVGGFAASDYLYTQLDDLSALGLTVLRPDIADGALSFYLDHRVVSRVSRFTYGVNCHVPYNPRDEEHQIRSITSWFSASGNRRLPGFFSVILPKVLLHLFGWKG
;
A
#
# COMPACT_ATOMS: atom_id res chain seq x y z
N MET A 1 -22.83 -2.18 -60.96
CA MET A 1 -21.67 -1.30 -60.70
C MET A 1 -21.97 -0.43 -59.48
N GLN A 2 -22.13 -1.04 -58.29
CA GLN A 2 -22.57 -0.36 -57.06
C GLN A 2 -21.91 -0.91 -55.77
N ARG A 3 -20.81 -1.67 -55.89
CA ARG A 3 -20.19 -2.38 -54.74
C ARG A 3 -18.90 -1.74 -54.20
N ALA A 4 -18.45 -0.61 -54.77
CA ALA A 4 -17.18 0.01 -54.41
C ALA A 4 -17.31 1.18 -53.40
N GLU A 5 -18.49 1.79 -53.28
CA GLU A 5 -18.67 3.01 -52.48
C GLU A 5 -18.86 2.74 -50.97
N GLY A 6 -19.31 1.55 -50.59
CA GLY A 6 -19.48 1.18 -49.18
C GLY A 6 -18.18 0.80 -48.46
N GLN A 7 -17.16 0.39 -49.20
CA GLN A 7 -15.91 -0.13 -48.65
C GLN A 7 -14.99 0.99 -48.15
N GLY A 8 -14.87 2.09 -48.91
CA GLY A 8 -14.05 3.24 -48.51
C GLY A 8 -14.52 3.93 -47.23
N TYR A 9 -15.84 4.01 -47.01
CA TYR A 9 -16.39 4.60 -45.77
C TYR A 9 -16.07 3.77 -44.52
N GLN A 10 -15.94 2.45 -44.66
CA GLN A 10 -15.56 1.56 -43.56
C GLN A 10 -14.05 1.63 -43.30
N ASP A 11 -13.24 1.74 -44.34
CA ASP A 11 -11.79 1.92 -44.22
C ASP A 11 -11.44 3.27 -43.54
N ASP A 12 -12.11 4.36 -43.93
CA ASP A 12 -11.93 5.69 -43.33
C ASP A 12 -12.30 5.72 -41.83
N ALA A 13 -13.36 5.01 -41.46
CA ALA A 13 -13.80 4.90 -40.07
C ALA A 13 -12.85 4.05 -39.23
N GLU A 14 -12.31 2.97 -39.80
CA GLU A 14 -11.32 2.11 -39.14
C GLU A 14 -10.00 2.85 -38.92
N GLU A 15 -9.55 3.64 -39.90
CA GLU A 15 -8.36 4.48 -39.82
C GLU A 15 -8.50 5.61 -38.79
N ALA A 16 -9.67 6.28 -38.74
CA ALA A 16 -9.95 7.28 -37.72
C ALA A 16 -9.97 6.68 -36.30
N HIS A 17 -10.57 5.49 -36.13
CA HIS A 17 -10.56 4.74 -34.87
C HIS A 17 -9.15 4.27 -34.46
N ALA A 18 -8.30 3.90 -35.43
CA ALA A 18 -6.91 3.53 -35.16
C ALA A 18 -6.07 4.73 -34.72
N THR A 19 -6.24 5.87 -35.38
CA THR A 19 -5.55 7.13 -35.05
C THR A 19 -5.93 7.64 -33.67
N PHE A 20 -7.22 7.64 -33.33
CA PHE A 20 -7.65 8.04 -31.99
C PHE A 20 -7.09 7.12 -30.90
N ARG A 21 -7.02 5.81 -31.17
CA ARG A 21 -6.42 4.84 -30.23
C ARG A 21 -4.93 5.12 -29.99
N SER A 22 -4.17 5.47 -31.03
CA SER A 22 -2.74 5.79 -30.87
C SER A 22 -2.52 7.11 -30.13
N GLU A 23 -3.33 8.13 -30.40
CA GLU A 23 -3.29 9.40 -29.66
C GLU A 23 -3.59 9.19 -28.18
N VAL A 24 -4.65 8.45 -27.85
CA VAL A 24 -4.98 8.15 -26.46
C VAL A 24 -3.87 7.34 -25.78
N ALA A 25 -3.28 6.36 -26.49
CA ALA A 25 -2.17 5.57 -25.97
C ALA A 25 -0.95 6.43 -25.60
N SER A 26 -0.65 7.47 -26.39
CA SER A 26 0.48 8.38 -26.15
C SER A 26 0.37 9.10 -24.80
N PHE A 27 -0.85 9.43 -24.34
CA PHE A 27 -1.05 10.07 -23.03
C PHE A 27 -0.65 9.15 -21.86
N PHE A 28 -0.61 7.84 -22.07
CA PHE A 28 -0.28 6.85 -21.04
C PHE A 28 1.18 6.40 -21.06
N GLU A 29 1.98 6.80 -22.04
CA GLU A 29 3.40 6.43 -22.13
C GLU A 29 4.19 6.86 -20.87
N SER A 30 4.01 8.11 -20.42
CA SER A 30 4.69 8.64 -19.24
C SER A 30 4.29 7.92 -17.94
N PRO A 31 2.98 7.73 -17.64
CA PRO A 31 2.55 6.89 -16.53
C PRO A 31 3.10 5.46 -16.58
N ILE A 32 3.07 4.81 -17.74
CA ILE A 32 3.58 3.43 -17.92
C ILE A 32 5.08 3.34 -17.65
N SER A 33 5.85 4.27 -18.23
CA SER A 33 7.29 4.38 -17.98
C SER A 33 7.59 4.55 -16.49
N THR A 34 6.81 5.38 -15.79
CA THR A 34 6.93 5.60 -14.35
C THR A 34 6.63 4.33 -13.55
N ILE A 35 5.62 3.56 -13.94
CA ILE A 35 5.29 2.26 -13.33
C ILE A 35 6.47 1.29 -13.48
N LEU A 36 6.99 1.13 -14.71
CA LEU A 36 8.12 0.24 -14.99
C LEU A 36 9.38 0.64 -14.20
N ALA A 37 9.69 1.93 -14.13
CA ALA A 37 10.82 2.44 -13.35
C ALA A 37 10.64 2.15 -11.86
N SER A 38 9.45 2.41 -11.31
CA SER A 38 9.14 2.18 -9.90
C SER A 38 9.23 0.70 -9.53
N VAL A 39 8.75 -0.20 -10.40
CA VAL A 39 8.88 -1.66 -10.20
C VAL A 39 10.35 -2.06 -10.16
N LYS A 40 11.17 -1.58 -11.10
CA LYS A 40 12.61 -1.87 -11.13
C LYS A 40 13.31 -1.36 -9.85
N GLU A 41 13.00 -0.16 -9.41
CA GLU A 41 13.54 0.41 -8.16
C GLU A 41 13.16 -0.42 -6.93
N GLN A 42 11.91 -0.87 -6.85
CA GLN A 42 11.44 -1.74 -5.76
C GLN A 42 12.16 -3.08 -5.74
N ILE A 43 12.40 -3.68 -6.91
CA ILE A 43 13.17 -4.93 -7.03
C ILE A 43 14.60 -4.73 -6.55
N LEU A 44 15.25 -3.64 -6.95
CA LEU A 44 16.63 -3.33 -6.55
C LEU A 44 16.76 -3.02 -5.05
N SER A 45 15.74 -2.38 -4.47
CA SER A 45 15.73 -1.98 -3.06
C SER A 45 15.26 -3.08 -2.11
N ALA A 46 14.68 -4.16 -2.63
CA ALA A 46 14.11 -5.22 -1.82
C ALA A 46 15.21 -6.08 -1.16
N HIS A 47 15.09 -6.29 0.15
CA HIS A 47 15.96 -7.24 0.86
C HIS A 47 15.67 -8.71 0.54
N ARG A 48 14.55 -9.00 -0.13
CA ARG A 48 14.14 -10.34 -0.54
C ARG A 48 13.72 -10.33 -2.00
N PRO A 49 13.96 -11.42 -2.76
CA PRO A 49 13.54 -11.50 -4.15
C PRO A 49 12.03 -11.33 -4.30
N ILE A 50 11.62 -10.48 -5.24
CA ILE A 50 10.23 -10.29 -5.65
C ILE A 50 9.95 -11.26 -6.80
N HIS A 51 8.87 -12.02 -6.72
CA HIS A 51 8.49 -13.01 -7.72
C HIS A 51 7.16 -12.69 -8.43
N SER A 52 6.36 -11.81 -7.85
CA SER A 52 5.01 -11.53 -8.34
C SER A 52 4.64 -10.07 -8.14
N ILE A 53 3.86 -9.54 -9.09
CA ILE A 53 3.31 -8.19 -9.08
C ILE A 53 1.80 -8.32 -9.17
N PHE A 54 1.08 -7.61 -8.30
CA PHE A 54 -0.37 -7.55 -8.33
C PHE A 54 -0.80 -6.18 -8.86
N LEU A 55 -1.45 -6.16 -10.03
CA LEU A 55 -2.08 -4.99 -10.60
C LEU A 55 -3.51 -4.90 -10.07
N VAL A 56 -3.80 -3.83 -9.34
CA VAL A 56 -5.11 -3.60 -8.70
C VAL A 56 -5.65 -2.20 -9.04
N GLY A 57 -6.96 -2.03 -8.95
CA GLY A 57 -7.65 -0.76 -9.23
C GLY A 57 -8.08 -0.61 -10.70
N GLY A 58 -8.82 0.46 -11.01
CA GLY A 58 -9.50 0.59 -12.31
C GLY A 58 -8.57 0.57 -13.53
N PHE A 59 -7.35 1.09 -13.41
CA PHE A 59 -6.39 1.08 -14.52
C PHE A 59 -5.79 -0.31 -14.79
N ALA A 60 -5.74 -1.19 -13.78
CA ALA A 60 -5.28 -2.57 -13.94
C ALA A 60 -6.17 -3.42 -14.86
N ALA A 61 -7.43 -3.03 -15.03
CA ALA A 61 -8.35 -3.66 -15.97
C ALA A 61 -8.05 -3.34 -17.45
N SER A 62 -7.13 -2.40 -17.72
CA SER A 62 -6.73 -2.05 -19.09
C SER A 62 -5.84 -3.13 -19.69
N ASP A 63 -6.28 -3.70 -20.82
CA ASP A 63 -5.45 -4.63 -21.60
C ASP A 63 -4.24 -3.93 -22.22
N TYR A 64 -4.37 -2.64 -22.57
CA TYR A 64 -3.22 -1.85 -23.04
C TYR A 64 -2.14 -1.74 -21.96
N LEU A 65 -2.50 -1.49 -20.70
CA LEU A 65 -1.50 -1.48 -19.63
C LEU A 65 -0.85 -2.85 -19.48
N TYR A 66 -1.65 -3.92 -19.52
CA TYR A 66 -1.14 -5.28 -19.33
C TYR A 66 -0.12 -5.68 -20.41
N THR A 67 -0.37 -5.35 -21.68
CA THR A 67 0.58 -5.63 -22.77
C THR A 67 1.86 -4.82 -22.65
N GLN A 68 1.79 -3.59 -22.16
CA GLN A 68 2.98 -2.73 -21.94
C GLN A 68 3.85 -3.19 -20.77
N LEU A 69 3.32 -4.04 -19.89
CA LEU A 69 4.05 -4.60 -18.75
C LEU A 69 4.64 -5.98 -19.03
N ASP A 70 4.57 -6.48 -20.26
CA ASP A 70 5.09 -7.81 -20.63
C ASP A 70 6.61 -7.93 -20.43
N ASP A 71 7.34 -6.82 -20.54
CA ASP A 71 8.76 -6.73 -20.19
C ASP A 71 9.05 -7.17 -18.74
N LEU A 72 8.09 -7.02 -17.83
CA LEU A 72 8.23 -7.50 -16.44
C LEU A 72 8.13 -9.02 -16.35
N SER A 73 7.30 -9.64 -17.19
CA SER A 73 7.24 -11.10 -17.33
C SER A 73 8.57 -11.66 -17.82
N ALA A 74 9.23 -10.96 -18.74
CA ALA A 74 10.57 -11.32 -19.22
C ALA A 74 11.66 -11.27 -18.12
N LEU A 75 11.45 -10.48 -17.06
CA LEU A 75 12.30 -10.45 -15.87
C LEU A 75 12.00 -11.59 -14.87
N GLY A 76 11.13 -12.53 -15.23
CA GLY A 76 10.74 -13.66 -14.38
C GLY A 76 9.68 -13.32 -13.33
N LEU A 77 9.01 -12.18 -13.46
CA LEU A 77 7.96 -11.74 -12.54
C LEU A 77 6.60 -12.23 -13.02
N THR A 78 5.78 -12.77 -12.12
CA THR A 78 4.40 -13.13 -12.43
C THR A 78 3.49 -11.93 -12.21
N VAL A 79 2.92 -11.39 -13.29
CA VAL A 79 1.95 -10.28 -13.21
C VAL A 79 0.54 -10.85 -13.05
N LEU A 80 -0.15 -10.45 -11.99
CA LEU A 80 -1.49 -10.93 -11.62
C LEU A 80 -2.48 -9.76 -11.59
N ARG A 81 -3.71 -9.97 -12.06
CA ARG A 81 -4.82 -8.99 -12.05
C ARG A 81 -6.00 -9.48 -11.19
N PRO A 82 -5.86 -9.58 -9.86
CA PRO A 82 -6.97 -9.97 -8.99
C PRO A 82 -8.00 -8.83 -8.87
N ASP A 83 -9.27 -9.19 -8.63
CA ASP A 83 -10.28 -8.20 -8.25
C ASP A 83 -10.15 -7.86 -6.75
N ILE A 84 -10.55 -6.65 -6.37
CA ILE A 84 -10.65 -6.23 -4.96
C ILE A 84 -11.61 -7.17 -4.21
N ALA A 85 -12.64 -7.69 -4.89
CA ALA A 85 -13.57 -8.67 -4.36
C ALA A 85 -12.88 -9.97 -3.92
N ASP A 86 -11.87 -10.45 -4.66
CA ASP A 86 -11.13 -11.67 -4.32
C ASP A 86 -10.36 -11.51 -2.99
N GLY A 87 -9.78 -10.32 -2.78
CA GLY A 87 -9.11 -9.98 -1.53
C GLY A 87 -10.05 -9.97 -0.34
N ALA A 88 -11.26 -9.41 -0.50
CA ALA A 88 -12.27 -9.39 0.56
C ALA A 88 -12.79 -10.79 0.91
N LEU A 89 -13.06 -11.62 -0.11
CA LEU A 89 -13.50 -12.99 0.07
C LEU A 89 -12.42 -13.84 0.77
N SER A 90 -11.17 -13.74 0.31
CA SER A 90 -10.03 -14.41 0.95
C SER A 90 -9.86 -14.02 2.42
N PHE A 91 -10.01 -12.73 2.74
CA PHE A 91 -9.97 -12.26 4.12
C PHE A 91 -11.11 -12.85 4.97
N TYR A 92 -12.33 -12.91 4.43
CA TYR A 92 -13.48 -13.48 5.12
C TYR A 92 -13.33 -14.98 5.39
N LEU A 93 -12.80 -15.73 4.44
CA LEU A 93 -12.65 -17.18 4.56
C LEU A 93 -11.52 -17.55 5.53
N ASP A 94 -10.35 -16.94 5.34
CA ASP A 94 -9.11 -17.40 5.97
C ASP A 94 -8.65 -16.53 7.16
N HIS A 95 -9.19 -15.32 7.32
CA HIS A 95 -8.81 -14.34 8.36
C HIS A 95 -7.27 -14.17 8.51
N ARG A 96 -6.52 -14.39 7.42
CA ARG A 96 -5.06 -14.58 7.42
C ARG A 96 -4.21 -13.33 7.72
N VAL A 97 -4.80 -12.22 8.13
CA VAL A 97 -4.03 -11.03 8.52
C VAL A 97 -3.49 -11.23 9.93
N VAL A 98 -2.24 -11.72 10.03
CA VAL A 98 -1.59 -12.06 11.30
C VAL A 98 -1.22 -10.81 12.13
N SER A 99 -0.90 -9.69 11.49
CA SER A 99 -0.61 -8.44 12.20
C SER A 99 -0.83 -7.21 11.31
N ARG A 100 -1.33 -6.12 11.90
CA ARG A 100 -1.41 -4.81 11.25
C ARG A 100 -0.25 -3.94 11.73
N VAL A 101 0.45 -3.32 10.79
CA VAL A 101 1.57 -2.41 11.06
C VAL A 101 1.01 -1.02 11.32
N SER A 102 1.30 -0.45 12.49
CA SER A 102 0.92 0.92 12.80
C SER A 102 1.97 1.92 12.31
N ARG A 103 1.53 2.97 11.59
CA ARG A 103 2.41 4.07 11.14
C ARG A 103 2.90 4.94 12.29
N PHE A 104 2.10 5.05 13.34
CA PHE A 104 2.37 5.85 14.54
C PHE A 104 2.13 5.04 15.81
N THR A 105 2.68 5.49 16.92
CA THR A 105 2.35 4.91 18.23
C THR A 105 1.02 5.50 18.68
N TYR A 106 0.02 4.65 18.86
CA TYR A 106 -1.27 5.03 19.43
C TYR A 106 -1.35 4.60 20.88
N GLY A 107 -1.98 5.44 21.68
CA GLY A 107 -2.05 5.27 23.12
C GLY A 107 -2.82 6.42 23.76
N VAL A 108 -2.79 6.47 25.08
CA VAL A 108 -3.53 7.46 25.86
C VAL A 108 -2.60 8.18 26.83
N ASN A 109 -2.79 9.50 26.94
CA ASN A 109 -2.19 10.25 28.03
C ASN A 109 -2.76 9.73 29.35
N CYS A 110 -1.88 9.44 30.30
CA CYS A 110 -2.25 8.84 31.57
C CYS A 110 -1.44 9.43 32.72
N HIS A 111 -1.80 8.99 33.91
CA HIS A 111 -1.07 9.25 35.15
C HIS A 111 -0.75 7.91 35.82
N VAL A 112 0.43 7.82 36.42
CA VAL A 112 0.91 6.60 37.08
C VAL A 112 1.00 6.79 38.60
N PRO A 113 1.00 5.73 39.41
CA PRO A 113 1.28 5.84 40.83
C PRO A 113 2.64 6.49 41.09
N TYR A 114 2.71 7.39 42.06
CA TYR A 114 3.98 8.01 42.45
C TYR A 114 4.89 6.99 43.12
N ASN A 115 6.09 6.78 42.57
CA ASN A 115 7.12 5.94 43.16
C ASN A 115 8.21 6.82 43.82
N PRO A 116 8.35 6.83 45.15
CA PRO A 116 9.37 7.64 45.82
C PRO A 116 10.79 7.13 45.58
N ARG A 117 10.98 5.91 45.05
CA ARG A 117 12.31 5.35 44.74
C ARG A 117 12.79 5.67 43.32
N ASP A 118 11.93 6.29 42.52
CA ASP A 118 12.25 6.67 41.15
C ASP A 118 12.67 8.15 41.11
N GLU A 119 13.87 8.42 40.63
CA GLU A 119 14.43 9.77 40.55
C GLU A 119 13.60 10.69 39.64
N GLU A 120 13.05 10.18 38.53
CA GLU A 120 12.20 10.96 37.63
C GLU A 120 10.93 11.40 38.35
N HIS A 121 10.34 10.49 39.13
CA HIS A 121 9.17 10.80 39.95
C HIS A 121 9.51 11.83 41.04
N GLN A 122 10.65 11.71 41.71
CA GLN A 122 11.10 12.68 42.73
C GLN A 122 11.26 14.08 42.15
N ILE A 123 11.91 14.21 40.98
CA ILE A 123 12.09 15.49 40.28
C ILE A 123 10.73 16.14 39.98
N ARG A 124 9.75 15.32 39.55
CA ARG A 124 8.42 15.79 39.18
C ARG A 124 7.43 15.79 40.35
N SER A 125 7.89 15.53 41.57
CA SER A 125 7.04 15.34 42.75
C SER A 125 6.10 16.51 43.04
N ILE A 126 6.48 17.73 42.64
CA ILE A 126 5.64 18.93 42.75
C ILE A 126 4.38 18.88 41.87
N THR A 127 4.41 18.12 40.77
CA THR A 127 3.27 17.95 39.85
C THR A 127 2.34 16.79 40.24
N SER A 128 2.70 16.04 41.28
CA SER A 128 1.88 14.92 41.75
C SER A 128 0.66 15.40 42.55
N TRP A 129 -0.38 14.57 42.58
CA TRP A 129 -1.65 14.86 43.26
C TRP A 129 -2.25 13.58 43.85
N PHE A 130 -3.18 13.71 44.79
CA PHE A 130 -3.90 12.56 45.34
C PHE A 130 -5.19 12.31 44.58
N SER A 131 -5.37 11.10 44.04
CA SER A 131 -6.63 10.72 43.41
C SER A 131 -7.75 10.57 44.43
N ALA A 132 -9.01 10.52 43.97
CA ALA A 132 -10.17 10.28 44.84
C ALA A 132 -10.06 8.98 45.66
N SER A 133 -9.27 8.01 45.18
CA SER A 133 -8.92 6.79 45.90
C SER A 133 -7.80 6.93 46.94
N GLY A 134 -7.32 8.15 47.24
CA GLY A 134 -6.25 8.41 48.20
C GLY A 134 -4.84 8.06 47.72
N ASN A 135 -4.67 7.62 46.47
CA ASN A 135 -3.36 7.25 45.92
C ASN A 135 -2.66 8.48 45.32
N ARG A 136 -1.37 8.65 45.64
CA ARG A 136 -0.55 9.70 45.00
C ARG A 136 -0.26 9.31 43.54
N ARG A 137 -0.61 10.18 42.60
CA ARG A 137 -0.47 9.99 41.15
C ARG A 137 0.42 11.07 40.55
N LEU A 138 1.15 10.71 39.50
CA LEU A 138 2.01 11.60 38.74
C LEU A 138 1.49 11.71 37.29
N PRO A 139 1.16 12.92 36.80
CA PRO A 139 0.63 13.13 35.45
C PRO A 139 1.75 13.18 34.41
N GLY A 140 1.41 13.18 33.12
CA GLY A 140 2.36 13.38 32.02
C GLY A 140 3.06 12.10 31.58
N PHE A 141 2.34 10.99 31.58
CA PHE A 141 2.76 9.71 31.03
C PHE A 141 1.91 9.35 29.81
N PHE A 142 2.40 8.41 29.00
CA PHE A 142 1.68 7.91 27.83
C PHE A 142 1.65 6.38 27.84
N SER A 143 0.46 5.81 27.90
CA SER A 143 0.26 4.36 27.83
C SER A 143 0.08 3.94 26.39
N VAL A 144 1.05 3.20 25.85
CA VAL A 144 0.99 2.67 24.49
C VAL A 144 -0.04 1.55 24.41
N ILE A 145 -0.95 1.65 23.45
CA ILE A 145 -1.91 0.58 23.09
C ILE A 145 -1.43 -0.16 21.85
N LEU A 146 -0.96 0.60 20.85
CA LEU A 146 -0.47 0.06 19.59
C LEU A 146 0.85 0.75 19.23
N PRO A 147 2.00 0.06 19.33
CA PRO A 147 3.29 0.64 19.00
C PRO A 147 3.42 0.88 17.50
N LYS A 148 4.17 1.93 17.12
CA LYS A 148 4.70 2.03 15.76
C LYS A 148 5.59 0.83 15.49
N VAL A 149 5.39 0.16 14.37
CA VAL A 149 6.28 -0.92 13.95
C VAL A 149 7.51 -0.30 13.29
N LEU A 150 8.67 -0.54 13.90
CA LEU A 150 9.97 -0.37 13.26
C LEU A 150 10.31 -1.71 12.60
N LEU A 151 10.45 -1.72 11.28
CA LEU A 151 10.65 -2.92 10.44
C LEU A 151 11.85 -3.79 10.88
N HIS A 152 12.74 -3.30 11.74
CA HIS A 152 13.87 -4.07 12.29
C HIS A 152 13.53 -5.07 13.42
N LEU A 153 12.35 -4.99 14.05
CA LEU A 153 12.04 -5.83 15.23
C LEU A 153 11.10 -7.01 14.96
N PHE A 154 10.50 -7.10 13.78
CA PHE A 154 9.81 -8.32 13.39
C PHE A 154 10.82 -9.30 12.78
N GLY A 155 11.56 -9.98 13.66
CA GLY A 155 12.28 -11.19 13.34
C GLY A 155 11.29 -12.26 12.86
N TRP A 156 11.06 -12.29 11.56
CA TRP A 156 10.32 -13.32 10.85
C TRP A 156 11.11 -14.63 10.97
N LYS A 157 10.84 -15.42 12.01
CA LYS A 157 11.15 -16.85 12.00
C LYS A 157 9.96 -17.54 11.34
N GLY A 158 10.25 -18.23 10.24
CA GLY A 158 9.29 -18.92 9.38
C GLY A 158 8.61 -20.10 10.03
#